data_AF-A0A2G9T5A2-F1
#
_entry.id   AF-A0A2G9T5A2-F1
#
_cell.length_a   1.000
_cell.length_b   1.000
_cell.length_c   1.000
_cell.angle_alpha   90.00
_cell.angle_beta   90.00
_cell.angle_gamma   90.00
#
_symmetry.space_group_name_H-M   'P 1'
#
loop_
_entity.id
_entity.type
_entity.pdbx_description
1 polymer ?
#
loop_
_entity_poly.entity_id
_entity_poly.type
_entity_poly.pdbx_seq_one_letter_code
_entity_poly.pdbx_strand_id
1 'polypeptide(L)'
;VIDSIPTAELRPLVDGAIAQLDEDEIGLTYDELSVIGMLRRPRSLGPYGTFLALCSMWYPKYSYEEIENKVKKFFWLYRVNRHKATVATPAYYANWYSPDDHRNDHRPFLYPDMEYQFGLIREK
;
A
#
# COMPACT_ATOMS: atom_id res chain seq x y z
N VAL A 1 0.04 -15.38 21.13
CA VAL A 1 0.70 -14.37 20.27
C VAL A 1 0.20 -14.49 18.84
N ILE A 2 0.36 -15.63 18.16
CA ILE A 2 -0.16 -15.80 16.79
C ILE A 2 -1.70 -15.75 16.76
N ASP A 3 -2.36 -16.24 17.82
CA ASP A 3 -3.83 -16.19 17.94
C ASP A 3 -4.39 -14.84 18.44
N SER A 4 -3.52 -13.83 18.63
CA SER A 4 -3.91 -12.52 19.14
C SER A 4 -4.34 -11.59 18.01
N ILE A 5 -5.33 -10.73 18.26
CA ILE A 5 -5.82 -9.75 17.29
C ILE A 5 -4.76 -8.64 17.12
N PRO A 6 -4.31 -8.31 15.89
CA PRO A 6 -3.39 -7.21 15.65
C PRO A 6 -4.05 -5.85 15.96
N THR A 7 -3.60 -5.20 17.03
CA THR A 7 -4.08 -3.87 17.45
C THR A 7 -2.95 -3.09 18.14
N ALA A 8 -2.94 -1.77 17.94
CA ALA A 8 -1.99 -0.87 18.59
C ALA A 8 -2.38 -0.45 20.01
N GLU A 9 -3.61 -0.74 20.46
CA GLU A 9 -4.14 -0.38 21.80
C GLU A 9 -4.01 1.12 22.16
N LEU A 10 -4.00 2.01 21.17
CA LEU A 10 -3.82 3.46 21.39
C LEU A 10 -5.13 4.23 21.58
N ARG A 11 -6.28 3.57 21.38
CA ARG A 11 -7.62 4.14 21.53
C ARG A 11 -8.41 3.39 22.60
N PRO A 12 -9.31 4.07 23.34
CA PRO A 12 -10.17 3.39 24.31
C PRO A 12 -11.06 2.36 23.61
N LEU A 13 -11.40 1.29 24.34
CA LEU A 13 -12.36 0.28 23.89
C LEU A 13 -13.75 0.92 23.69
N VAL A 14 -14.48 0.43 22.69
CA VAL A 14 -15.88 0.81 22.44
C VAL A 14 -16.74 -0.39 22.87
N ASP A 15 -17.63 -0.19 23.85
CA ASP A 15 -18.48 -1.26 24.41
C ASP A 15 -17.71 -2.51 24.87
N GLY A 16 -16.46 -2.32 25.33
CA GLY A 16 -15.58 -3.41 25.75
C GLY A 16 -14.91 -4.18 24.61
N ALA A 17 -15.14 -3.78 23.35
CA ALA A 17 -14.51 -4.36 22.17
C ALA A 17 -13.35 -3.52 21.65
N ILE A 18 -12.39 -4.19 21.00
CA ILE A 18 -11.27 -3.56 20.30
C ILE A 18 -11.83 -2.74 19.14
N ALA A 19 -11.46 -1.46 19.10
CA ALA A 19 -11.95 -0.49 18.11
C ALA A 19 -10.87 -0.06 17.10
N GLN A 20 -9.68 -0.67 17.14
CA GLN A 20 -8.53 -0.32 16.31
C GLN A 20 -7.88 -1.59 15.77
N LEU A 21 -8.12 -1.91 14.49
CA LEU A 21 -7.44 -2.99 13.78
C LEU A 21 -6.50 -2.39 12.73
N ASP A 22 -5.30 -2.95 12.63
CA ASP A 22 -4.24 -2.38 11.79
C ASP A 22 -4.62 -2.36 10.29
N GLU A 23 -5.17 -3.46 9.78
CA GLU A 23 -5.60 -3.56 8.36
C GLU A 23 -6.78 -2.64 8.05
N ASP A 24 -7.68 -2.42 9.02
CA ASP A 24 -8.81 -1.49 8.86
C ASP A 24 -8.34 -0.04 8.81
N GLU A 25 -7.35 0.33 9.65
CA GLU A 25 -6.75 1.66 9.62
C GLU A 25 -5.98 1.92 8.31
N ILE A 26 -5.25 0.91 7.81
CA ILE A 26 -4.56 0.98 6.53
C ILE A 26 -5.57 1.01 5.37
N GLY A 27 -6.67 0.26 5.49
CA GLY A 27 -7.67 0.04 4.44
C GLY A 27 -7.23 -0.93 3.34
N LEU A 28 -6.23 -1.77 3.63
CA LEU A 28 -5.71 -2.84 2.77
C LEU A 28 -5.20 -3.96 3.67
N THR A 29 -5.39 -5.21 3.25
CA THR A 29 -4.81 -6.35 3.98
C THR A 29 -3.30 -6.47 3.73
N TYR A 30 -2.57 -7.15 4.60
CA TYR A 30 -1.14 -7.40 4.43
C TYR A 30 -0.82 -8.20 3.16
N ASP A 31 -1.71 -9.12 2.77
CA ASP A 31 -1.61 -9.87 1.51
C ASP A 31 -1.74 -8.94 0.29
N GLU A 32 -2.71 -8.02 0.33
CA GLU A 32 -2.92 -7.02 -0.72
C GLU A 32 -1.72 -6.07 -0.82
N LEU A 33 -1.20 -5.61 0.32
CA LEU A 33 0.00 -4.77 0.40
C LEU A 33 1.22 -5.48 -0.21
N SER A 34 1.40 -6.77 0.08
CA SER A 34 2.51 -7.56 -0.45
C SER A 34 2.45 -7.66 -1.98
N VAL A 35 1.27 -7.98 -2.54
CA VAL A 35 1.05 -8.06 -3.99
C VAL A 35 1.33 -6.72 -4.66
N ILE A 36 0.75 -5.63 -4.14
CA ILE A 36 0.96 -4.29 -4.71
C ILE A 36 2.43 -3.86 -4.57
N GLY A 37 3.07 -4.18 -3.44
CA GLY A 37 4.49 -3.94 -3.19
C GLY A 37 5.39 -4.57 -4.26
N MET A 38 5.13 -5.84 -4.61
CA MET A 38 5.84 -6.59 -5.65
C MET A 38 5.62 -6.03 -7.06
N LEU A 39 4.41 -5.53 -7.35
CA LEU A 39 4.09 -4.86 -8.62
C LEU A 39 4.84 -3.52 -8.74
N ARG A 40 4.91 -2.74 -7.65
CA ARG A 40 5.68 -1.49 -7.60
C ARG A 40 7.19 -1.73 -7.74
N ARG A 41 7.73 -2.71 -7.03
CA ARG A 41 9.14 -3.17 -7.12
C ARG A 41 9.19 -4.69 -6.87
N PRO A 42 9.91 -5.48 -7.66
CA PRO A 42 10.83 -5.08 -8.72
C PRO A 42 10.16 -4.77 -10.06
N ARG A 43 8.87 -5.10 -10.24
CA ARG A 43 8.19 -5.01 -11.55
C ARG A 43 8.02 -3.59 -12.08
N SER A 44 8.30 -2.58 -11.25
CA SER A 44 8.43 -1.17 -11.65
C SER A 44 7.16 -0.59 -12.26
N LEU A 45 5.99 -1.05 -11.78
CA LEU A 45 4.70 -0.55 -12.23
C LEU A 45 4.30 0.68 -11.42
N GLY A 46 3.92 1.75 -12.12
CA GLY A 46 3.23 2.90 -11.55
C GLY A 46 1.74 2.61 -11.27
N PRO A 47 0.94 3.62 -10.88
CA PRO A 47 -0.47 3.42 -10.53
C PRO A 47 -1.28 2.73 -11.63
N TYR A 48 -1.21 3.24 -12.86
CA TYR A 48 -1.95 2.68 -13.99
C TYR A 48 -1.49 1.25 -14.34
N GLY A 49 -0.17 1.01 -14.39
CA GLY A 49 0.36 -0.33 -14.65
C GLY A 49 -0.01 -1.35 -13.57
N THR A 50 -0.05 -0.90 -12.31
CA THR A 50 -0.49 -1.71 -11.17
C THR A 50 -1.96 -2.07 -11.32
N PHE A 51 -2.82 -1.09 -11.65
CA PHE A 51 -4.24 -1.32 -11.92
C PHE A 51 -4.46 -2.39 -13.00
N LEU A 52 -3.84 -2.25 -14.17
CA LEU A 52 -3.99 -3.22 -15.26
C LEU A 52 -3.55 -4.64 -14.84
N ALA A 53 -2.45 -4.75 -14.09
CA ALA A 53 -1.98 -6.04 -13.60
C ALA A 53 -2.97 -6.66 -12.60
N LEU A 54 -3.49 -5.87 -11.67
CA LEU A 54 -4.46 -6.33 -10.67
C LEU A 54 -5.80 -6.67 -11.31
N CYS A 55 -6.25 -5.97 -12.34
CA CYS A 55 -7.43 -6.34 -13.12
C CYS A 55 -7.33 -7.75 -13.69
N SER A 56 -6.15 -8.21 -14.07
CA SER A 56 -5.94 -9.59 -14.53
C SER A 56 -5.83 -10.59 -13.37
N MET A 57 -5.24 -10.18 -12.25
CA MET A 57 -4.95 -11.07 -11.12
C MET A 57 -6.13 -11.25 -10.15
N TRP A 58 -6.93 -10.21 -9.94
CA TRP A 58 -7.95 -10.13 -8.90
C TRP A 58 -9.37 -10.18 -9.43
N TYR A 59 -9.61 -9.91 -10.71
CA TYR A 59 -10.91 -10.16 -11.31
C TYR A 59 -11.12 -11.67 -11.51
N PRO A 60 -12.30 -12.25 -11.22
CA PRO A 60 -13.55 -11.60 -10.80
C PRO A 60 -13.76 -11.54 -9.27
N LYS A 61 -12.75 -11.87 -8.45
CA LYS A 61 -12.86 -11.80 -6.98
C LYS A 61 -13.18 -10.39 -6.49
N TYR A 62 -12.57 -9.37 -7.11
CA TYR A 62 -12.91 -7.97 -6.91
C TYR A 62 -13.40 -7.36 -8.23
N SER A 63 -14.35 -6.44 -8.12
CA SER A 63 -14.79 -5.60 -9.23
C SER A 63 -13.68 -4.61 -9.65
N TYR A 64 -13.76 -4.09 -10.87
CA TYR A 64 -12.79 -3.11 -11.36
C TYR A 64 -12.77 -1.83 -10.50
N GLU A 65 -13.92 -1.39 -10.00
CA GLU A 65 -14.02 -0.24 -9.10
C GLU A 65 -13.34 -0.49 -7.74
N GLU A 66 -13.51 -1.68 -7.17
CA GLU A 66 -12.80 -2.06 -5.93
C GLU A 66 -11.29 -2.11 -6.14
N ILE A 67 -10.84 -2.65 -7.28
CA ILE A 67 -9.41 -2.69 -7.64
C ILE A 67 -8.86 -1.27 -7.80
N GLU A 68 -9.56 -0.39 -8.51
CA GLU A 68 -9.21 1.02 -8.66
C GLU A 68 -9.05 1.70 -7.29
N ASN A 69 -10.02 1.53 -6.40
CA ASN A 69 -10.03 2.13 -5.07
C ASN A 69 -8.84 1.65 -4.24
N LYS A 70 -8.51 0.35 -4.29
CA LYS A 70 -7.33 -0.22 -3.61
C LYS A 70 -6.03 0.35 -4.16
N VAL A 71 -5.89 0.50 -5.48
CA VAL A 71 -4.71 1.11 -6.12
C VAL A 71 -4.55 2.57 -5.70
N LYS A 72 -5.62 3.36 -5.76
CA LYS A 72 -5.62 4.77 -5.33
C LYS A 72 -5.23 4.91 -3.87
N LYS A 73 -5.81 4.09 -2.98
CA LYS A 73 -5.50 4.07 -1.55
C LYS A 73 -4.02 3.79 -1.30
N PHE A 74 -3.46 2.76 -1.94
CA PHE A 74 -2.04 2.41 -1.81
C PHE A 74 -1.13 3.57 -2.23
N PHE A 75 -1.30 4.10 -3.45
CA PHE A 75 -0.41 5.15 -3.96
C PHE A 75 -0.58 6.48 -3.23
N TRP A 76 -1.78 6.78 -2.73
CA TRP A 76 -2.01 7.92 -1.85
C TRP A 76 -1.26 7.78 -0.51
N LEU A 77 -1.41 6.64 0.18
CA LEU A 77 -0.67 6.40 1.43
C LEU A 77 0.84 6.39 1.22
N TYR A 78 1.30 5.76 0.13
CA TYR A 78 2.71 5.71 -0.24
C TYR A 78 3.28 7.12 -0.45
N ARG A 79 2.61 7.96 -1.26
CA ARG A 79 3.14 9.28 -1.61
C ARG A 79 3.18 10.23 -0.41
N VAL A 80 2.14 10.21 0.43
CA VAL A 80 2.03 11.08 1.61
C VAL A 80 3.05 10.67 2.68
N ASN A 81 3.31 9.37 2.83
CA ASN A 81 4.22 8.87 3.86
C ASN A 81 5.66 8.64 3.39
N ARG A 82 6.01 8.89 2.12
CA ARG A 82 7.35 8.56 1.59
C ARG A 82 8.48 9.25 2.35
N HIS A 83 8.26 10.48 2.82
CA HIS A 83 9.21 11.22 3.65
C HIS A 83 9.63 10.45 4.92
N LYS A 84 8.82 9.53 5.44
CA LYS A 84 9.21 8.69 6.58
C LYS A 84 10.32 7.70 6.23
N ALA A 85 10.43 7.29 4.97
CA ALA A 85 11.46 6.35 4.51
C ALA A 85 12.86 6.98 4.49
N THR A 86 12.97 8.32 4.36
CA THR A 86 14.27 9.01 4.29
C THR A 86 14.99 9.07 5.63
N VAL A 87 14.26 8.88 6.74
CA VAL A 87 14.76 8.88 8.11
C VAL A 87 14.53 7.54 8.82
N ALA A 88 14.09 6.53 8.09
CA ALA A 88 13.83 5.21 8.64
C ALA A 88 15.15 4.56 9.11
N THR A 89 15.10 3.84 10.24
CA THR A 89 16.26 3.10 10.76
C THR A 89 16.74 2.09 9.73
N PRO A 90 18.06 1.96 9.49
CA PRO A 90 18.60 0.93 8.61
C PRO A 90 18.13 -0.46 9.04
N ALA A 91 17.62 -1.23 8.08
CA ALA A 91 17.09 -2.57 8.31
C ALA A 91 17.90 -3.63 7.54
N TYR A 92 17.85 -4.88 8.02
CA TYR A 92 18.41 -6.01 7.29
C TYR A 92 17.67 -6.22 5.96
N TYR A 93 18.43 -6.41 4.89
CA TYR A 93 17.86 -6.65 3.57
C TYR A 93 17.41 -8.11 3.43
N ALA A 94 16.10 -8.33 3.44
CA ALA A 94 15.50 -9.67 3.32
C ALA A 94 14.59 -9.86 2.09
N ASN A 95 14.11 -8.78 1.47
CA ASN A 95 13.17 -8.86 0.35
C ASN A 95 13.52 -7.90 -0.81
N TRP A 96 13.15 -8.31 -2.01
CA TRP A 96 13.43 -7.56 -3.24
C TRP A 96 12.60 -6.28 -3.39
N TYR A 97 11.45 -6.23 -2.70
CA TYR A 97 10.53 -5.09 -2.77
C TYR A 97 10.73 -4.08 -1.61
N SER A 98 11.85 -4.19 -0.87
CA SER A 98 12.19 -3.30 0.24
C SER A 98 12.08 -1.81 -0.18
N PRO A 99 11.37 -0.97 0.61
CA PRO A 99 11.21 0.44 0.33
C PRO A 99 12.37 1.30 0.86
N ASP A 100 13.48 0.71 1.32
CA ASP A 100 14.63 1.45 1.89
C ASP A 100 15.19 2.49 0.92
N ASP A 101 15.15 3.76 1.33
CA ASP A 101 15.55 4.91 0.51
C ASP A 101 17.06 5.18 0.56
N HIS A 102 17.82 4.50 1.42
CA HIS A 102 19.27 4.70 1.51
C HIS A 102 20.03 3.92 0.43
N ARG A 103 19.60 2.69 0.13
CA ARG A 103 20.39 1.76 -0.71
C ARG A 103 19.59 1.04 -1.79
N ASN A 104 18.31 0.74 -1.56
CA ASN A 104 17.57 -0.18 -2.44
C ASN A 104 16.56 0.48 -3.37
N ASP A 105 15.88 1.53 -2.93
CA ASP A 105 14.75 2.12 -3.64
C ASP A 105 14.81 3.65 -3.58
N HIS A 106 15.81 4.23 -4.25
CA HIS A 106 15.95 5.69 -4.35
C HIS A 106 14.78 6.31 -5.10
N ARG A 107 14.03 7.18 -4.42
CA ARG A 107 12.80 7.79 -4.97
C ARG A 107 12.65 9.25 -4.51
N PRO A 108 11.86 10.06 -5.24
CA PRO A 108 11.38 11.32 -4.68
C PRO A 108 10.63 11.07 -3.37
N PHE A 109 10.75 11.97 -2.41
CA PHE A 109 9.95 11.94 -1.17
C PHE A 109 8.87 13.03 -1.11
N LEU A 110 8.94 14.01 -2.01
CA LEU A 110 7.90 15.01 -2.26
C LEU A 110 7.22 14.68 -3.59
N TYR A 111 6.03 14.09 -3.52
CA TYR A 111 5.28 13.64 -4.68
C TYR A 111 4.08 14.55 -5.00
N PRO A 112 3.72 14.71 -6.29
CA PRO A 112 2.47 15.35 -6.69
C PRO A 112 1.26 14.44 -6.40
N ASP A 113 0.06 14.91 -6.74
CA ASP A 113 -1.23 14.21 -6.57
C ASP A 113 -1.42 12.94 -7.41
N MET A 114 -0.60 12.74 -8.45
CA MET A 114 -0.73 11.64 -9.42
C MET A 114 -2.06 11.67 -10.20
N GLU A 115 -2.67 12.85 -10.37
CA GLU A 115 -3.97 13.01 -11.05
C GLU A 115 -3.97 12.47 -12.48
N TYR A 116 -2.87 12.66 -13.23
CA TYR A 116 -2.76 12.14 -14.59
C TYR A 116 -2.93 10.61 -14.63
N GLN A 117 -2.22 9.90 -13.76
CA GLN A 117 -2.28 8.45 -13.69
C GLN A 117 -3.65 7.96 -13.23
N PHE A 118 -4.28 8.66 -12.28
CA PHE A 118 -5.63 8.33 -11.83
C PHE A 118 -6.71 8.68 -12.86
N GLY A 119 -6.50 9.70 -13.69
CA GLY A 119 -7.32 10.00 -14.86
C GLY A 119 -7.37 8.83 -15.83
N LEU A 120 -6.21 8.28 -16.18
CA LEU A 120 -6.13 7.12 -17.08
C LEU A 120 -6.80 5.85 -16.53
N ILE A 121 -6.83 5.67 -15.20
CA ILE A 121 -7.55 4.54 -14.59
C ILE A 121 -9.06 4.74 -14.72
N ARG A 122 -9.56 5.96 -14.46
CA ARG A 122 -11.00 6.29 -14.55
C ARG A 122 -11.58 6.16 -15.96
N GLU A 123 -10.76 6.39 -16.98
CA GLU A 123 -11.16 6.28 -18.39
C GLU A 123 -11.29 4.84 -18.88
N LYS A 124 -10.83 3.86 -18.09
CA LYS A 124 -10.61 2.47 -18.50
C LYS A 124 -11.73 1.54 -18.07
#